data_AF-A0A7Y0XD22-F1
#
_entry.id   AF-A0A7Y0XD22-F1
#
_cell.length_a   1.000
_cell.length_b   1.000
_cell.length_c   1.000
_cell.angle_alpha   90.00
_cell.angle_beta   90.00
_cell.angle_gamma   90.00
#
_symmetry.space_group_name_H-M   'P 1'
#
loop_
_entity.id
_entity.type
_entity.pdbx_description
1 polymer ?
#
loop_
_entity_poly.entity_id
_entity_poly.type
_entity_poly.pdbx_seq_one_letter_code
_entity_poly.pdbx_strand_id
1 'polypeptide(L)' 'CIENYRYQVMIEAGYFDLEMLPNGGTVKRPWSIAFENADQEQFEKMYKGCFNVIWNQSLFQVFNDEQEMQNAVYRFMEFA' A
#
# COMPACT_ATOMS: atom_id res chain seq x y z
N CYS A 1 -0.50 15.29 -2.69
CA CYS A 1 -1.82 14.73 -2.34
C CYS A 1 -1.68 13.29 -1.86
N ILE A 2 -2.42 12.92 -0.81
CA ILE A 2 -2.44 11.57 -0.20
C ILE A 2 -2.80 10.48 -1.23
N GLU A 3 -3.70 10.79 -2.17
CA GLU A 3 -4.08 9.86 -3.23
C GLU A 3 -2.91 9.48 -4.15
N ASN A 4 -1.97 10.40 -4.38
CA ASN A 4 -0.77 10.11 -5.17
C ASN A 4 0.19 9.17 -4.43
N TYR A 5 0.28 9.29 -3.10
CA TYR A 5 1.13 8.39 -2.30
C TYR A 5 0.59 6.95 -2.33
N ARG A 6 -0.71 6.78 -2.07
CA ARG A 6 -1.36 5.45 -2.16
C ARG A 6 -1.19 4.84 -3.56
N TYR A 7 -1.33 5.65 -4.62
CA TYR A 7 -1.11 5.22 -5.99
C TYR A 7 0.29 4.62 -6.17
N GLN A 8 1.34 5.34 -5.77
CA GLN A 8 2.72 4.88 -5.90
C GLN A 8 2.98 3.60 -5.11
N VAL A 9 2.53 3.54 -3.85
CA VAL A 9 2.69 2.35 -3.00
C VAL A 9 2.05 1.12 -3.65
N MET A 10 0.85 1.24 -4.19
CA MET A 10 0.16 0.13 -4.88
C MET A 10 0.93 -0.34 -6.12
N ILE A 11 1.45 0.60 -6.92
CA ILE A 11 2.27 0.28 -8.09
C ILE A 11 3.55 -0.46 -7.68
N GLU A 12 4.26 0.03 -6.67
CA GLU A 12 5.53 -0.53 -6.21
C GLU A 12 5.35 -1.90 -5.54
N ALA A 13 4.24 -2.10 -4.83
CA ALA A 13 3.88 -3.38 -4.24
C ALA A 13 3.40 -4.41 -5.28
N GLY A 14 3.24 -4.01 -6.55
CA GLY A 14 2.85 -4.90 -7.64
C GLY A 14 1.34 -5.08 -7.82
N TYR A 15 0.52 -4.28 -7.16
CA TYR A 15 -0.95 -4.36 -7.21
C TYR A 15 -1.52 -3.42 -8.27
N PHE A 16 -1.25 -3.74 -9.53
CA PHE A 16 -1.67 -2.95 -10.69
C PHE A 16 -1.91 -3.80 -11.92
N ASP A 17 -2.73 -3.28 -12.82
CA ASP A 17 -2.90 -3.80 -14.17
C ASP A 17 -2.16 -2.91 -15.18
N LEU A 18 -1.79 -3.52 -16.30
CA LEU A 18 -1.26 -2.79 -17.45
C LEU A 18 -2.40 -2.47 -18.41
N GLU A 19 -2.65 -1.17 -18.62
CA GLU A 19 -3.62 -0.71 -19.61
C GLU A 19 -2.92 -0.19 -20.85
N MET A 20 -3.37 -0.66 -22.01
CA MET A 20 -2.89 -0.17 -23.31
C MET A 20 -3.60 1.13 -23.66
N LEU A 21 -2.82 2.15 -23.97
CA LEU A 21 -3.32 3.43 -24.47
C LEU A 21 -3.59 3.36 -25.98
N PRO A 22 -4.50 4.20 -26.50
CA PRO A 22 -4.78 4.25 -27.94
C PRO A 22 -3.56 4.59 -28.82
N ASN A 23 -2.53 5.21 -28.25
CA ASN A 23 -1.27 5.52 -28.93
C ASN A 23 -0.25 4.36 -28.91
N GLY A 24 -0.64 3.18 -28.41
CA GLY A 24 0.23 2.00 -28.29
C GLY A 24 1.16 2.01 -27.07
N GLY A 25 1.11 3.04 -26.23
CA GLY A 25 1.80 3.04 -24.93
C GLY A 25 1.08 2.17 -23.90
N THR A 26 1.75 1.92 -22.77
CA THR A 26 1.16 1.18 -21.65
C THR A 26 1.28 2.00 -20.37
N VAL A 27 0.23 2.01 -19.55
CA VAL A 27 0.24 2.64 -18.22
C VAL A 27 -0.06 1.61 -17.16
N LYS A 28 0.60 1.75 -16.00
CA LYS A 28 0.26 0.95 -14.81
C LYS A 28 -0.91 1.63 -14.11
N ARG A 29 -2.03 0.92 -13.94
CA ARG A 29 -3.18 1.38 -13.15
C ARG A 29 -3.29 0.54 -11.89
N PRO A 30 -3.15 1.12 -10.68
CA PRO A 30 -3.28 0.36 -9.45
C PRO A 30 -4.70 -0.17 -9.28
N TRP A 31 -4.82 -1.34 -8.66
CA TRP A 31 -6.12 -1.96 -8.42
C TRP A 31 -7.01 -1.07 -7.55
N SER A 32 -8.28 -0.98 -7.94
CA SER A 32 -9.32 -0.35 -7.11
C SER A 32 -10.02 -1.44 -6.30
N ILE A 33 -9.48 -1.76 -5.13
CA ILE A 33 -10.05 -2.81 -4.27
C ILE A 33 -11.08 -2.21 -3.33
N ALA A 34 -12.32 -2.70 -3.42
CA ALA A 34 -13.32 -2.51 -2.38
C ALA A 34 -12.99 -3.47 -1.22
N PHE A 35 -12.37 -2.95 -0.16
CA PHE A 35 -11.92 -3.75 0.99
C PHE A 35 -13.03 -4.59 1.63
N GLU A 36 -14.28 -4.11 1.58
CA GLU A 36 -15.48 -4.81 2.04
C GLU A 36 -15.81 -6.09 1.26
N ASN A 37 -15.33 -6.22 0.02
CA ASN A 37 -15.61 -7.34 -0.87
C ASN A 37 -14.35 -8.17 -1.18
N ALA A 38 -13.21 -7.84 -0.57
CA ALA A 38 -11.97 -8.58 -0.76
C ALA A 38 -11.97 -9.84 0.10
N ASP A 39 -11.51 -10.96 -0.46
CA ASP A 39 -11.21 -12.15 0.34
C ASP A 39 -10.12 -11.84 1.37
N GLN A 40 -10.20 -12.46 2.55
CA GLN A 40 -9.28 -12.22 3.65
C GLN A 40 -7.81 -12.49 3.24
N GLU A 41 -7.55 -13.53 2.46
CA GLU A 41 -6.20 -13.85 1.98
C GLU A 41 -5.67 -12.75 1.06
N GLN A 42 -6.52 -12.28 0.14
CA GLN A 42 -6.16 -11.19 -0.77
C GLN A 42 -5.88 -9.90 -0.01
N PHE A 43 -6.70 -9.61 1.01
CA PHE A 43 -6.51 -8.46 1.88
C PHE A 43 -5.17 -8.52 2.61
N GLU A 44 -4.88 -9.63 3.29
CA GLU A 44 -3.65 -9.81 4.08
C GLU A 44 -2.41 -9.70 3.19
N LYS A 45 -2.45 -10.31 2.00
CA LYS A 45 -1.37 -10.23 1.03
C LYS A 45 -1.11 -8.78 0.62
N MET A 46 -2.17 -8.05 0.25
CA MET A 46 -2.04 -6.66 -0.17
C MET A 46 -1.55 -5.76 0.97
N TYR A 47 -2.12 -5.93 2.17
CA TYR A 47 -1.72 -5.20 3.35
C TYR A 47 -0.22 -5.36 3.61
N LYS A 48 0.27 -6.60 3.63
CA LYS A 48 1.69 -6.90 3.87
C LYS A 48 2.59 -6.35 2.76
N GLY A 49 2.18 -6.44 1.49
CA GLY A 49 2.95 -5.89 0.38
C GLY A 49 3.09 -4.37 0.44
N CYS A 50 1.98 -3.66 0.65
CA CYS A 50 1.99 -2.21 0.83
C CYS A 50 2.79 -1.79 2.06
N PHE A 51 2.64 -2.53 3.18
CA PHE A 51 3.42 -2.30 4.39
C PHE A 51 4.93 -2.38 4.11
N ASN A 52 5.39 -3.43 3.44
CA ASN A 52 6.81 -3.60 3.10
C ASN A 52 7.36 -2.44 2.26
N VAL A 53 6.59 -1.93 1.30
CA VAL A 53 7.00 -0.76 0.50
C VAL A 53 7.15 0.46 1.40
N ILE A 54 6.13 0.76 2.20
CA ILE A 54 6.12 1.93 3.08
C ILE A 54 7.27 1.85 4.11
N TRP A 55 7.49 0.65 4.67
CA TRP A 55 8.59 0.37 5.59
C TRP A 55 9.93 0.74 4.97
N ASN A 56 10.24 0.18 3.80
CA ASN A 56 11.52 0.37 3.12
C ASN A 56 11.72 1.78 2.57
N GLN A 57 10.64 2.53 2.30
CA GLN A 57 10.76 3.90 1.81
C GLN A 57 10.96 4.93 2.93
N SER A 58 10.33 4.73 4.09
CA SER A 58 10.19 5.81 5.08
C SER A 58 10.30 5.35 6.53
N LEU A 59 9.57 4.30 6.92
CA LEU A 59 9.41 3.98 8.35
C LEU A 59 10.66 3.38 8.99
N PHE A 60 11.52 2.70 8.22
CA PHE A 60 12.77 2.12 8.73
C PHE A 60 13.75 3.17 9.28
N GLN A 61 13.58 4.45 8.91
CA GLN A 61 14.41 5.56 9.41
C GLN A 61 13.82 6.19 10.67
N VAL A 62 12.54 5.93 10.95
CA VAL A 62 11.77 6.53 12.04
C VAL A 62 11.66 5.57 13.23
N PHE A 63 11.48 4.28 12.95
CA PHE A 63 11.30 3.23 13.94
C PHE A 63 12.44 2.21 13.87
N ASN A 64 12.82 1.66 15.01
CA ASN A 64 13.90 0.68 15.08
C ASN A 64 13.46 -0.70 14.56
N ASP A 65 12.19 -1.04 14.75
CA ASP A 65 11.59 -2.28 14.29
C ASP A 65 10.09 -2.14 14.00
N GLU A 66 9.50 -3.20 13.40
CA GLU A 66 8.09 -3.24 13.07
C GLU A 66 7.20 -3.21 14.31
N GLN A 67 7.65 -3.76 15.45
CA GLN A 67 6.88 -3.79 16.69
C GLN A 67 6.69 -2.38 17.27
N GLU A 68 7.74 -1.56 17.25
CA GLU A 68 7.70 -0.16 17.69
C GLU A 68 6.72 0.65 16.83
N MET A 69 6.77 0.45 15.51
CA MET A 69 5.84 1.07 14.57
C MET A 69 4.39 0.63 14.82
N GLN A 70 4.14 -0.67 14.97
CA GLN A 70 2.80 -1.19 15.27
C GLN A 70 2.25 -0.60 16.57
N ASN A 71 3.07 -0.52 17.62
CA ASN A 71 2.67 0.10 18.88
C ASN A 71 2.31 1.59 18.71
N ALA A 72 3.05 2.33 17.88
CA ALA A 72 2.74 3.73 17.59
C ALA A 72 1.40 3.86 16.81
N VAL A 73 1.17 2.98 15.84
CA VAL A 73 -0.10 2.90 15.09
C VAL A 73 -1.27 2.57 16.02
N TYR A 74 -1.13 1.57 16.90
CA TYR A 74 -2.17 1.21 17.87
C TYR A 74 -2.53 2.39 18.77
N ARG A 75 -1.53 3.08 19.34
CA ARG A 75 -1.77 4.28 20.14
C ARG A 75 -2.51 5.34 19.33
N PHE A 76 -2.11 5.58 18.08
CA PHE A 76 -2.80 6.54 17.22
C PHE A 76 -4.26 6.15 16.96
N MET A 77 -4.54 4.87 16.72
CA MET A 77 -5.90 4.35 16.54
C MET A 77 -6.76 4.42 17.81
N GLU A 78 -6.17 4.28 19.01
CA GLU A 78 -6.88 4.46 20.27
C GLU A 78 -7.31 5.92 20.51
N PHE A 79 -6.61 6.89 19.89
CA PHE A 79 -6.90 8.32 20.02
C PHE A 79 -7.70 8.92 18.84
N ALA A 80 -7.97 8.15 17.78
CA ALA A 80 -8.66 8.59 16.56
C ALA A 80 -10.14 8.15 16.54
#